data_AF-A0A7S3WL02-F1
#
_entry.id   AF-A0A7S3WL02-F1
#
_cell.length_a   1.000
_cell.length_b   1.000
_cell.length_c   1.000
_cell.angle_alpha   90.00
_cell.angle_beta   90.00
_cell.angle_gamma   90.00
#
_symmetry.space_group_name_H-M   'P 1'
#
loop_
_entity.id
_entity.type
_entity.pdbx_description
1 polymer ?
#
loop_
_entity_poly.entity_id
_entity_poly.type
_entity_poly.pdbx_seq_one_letter_code
_entity_poly.pdbx_strand_id
1 'polypeptide(L)'
;RADALALLLLSQASVAGALAVRPKLSRARAGGSHPPPVRQPPPPATHRDVVVRLYDISTPALCQTLSLILNKEVLWFPKLTVSLGGRTWSYDGEVERTVQAIVENAAGGPPLLTFNLGQSNMNDHEIDELLTSMGETDYTPEQYDFFYRNCNHFCDDLSQRLTGEMASVPRDFMENNILAESESLLSAMPEVQQTLTRGVTRQVQKVIVAAWRKQWKRALAEYEEQQEVEGKEVAPTP
;
A
#
# COMPACT_ATOMS: atom_id res chain seq x y z
N ARG A 1 37.18 -28.75 -23.59
CA ARG A 1 36.01 -29.59 -23.21
C ARG A 1 35.65 -29.44 -21.72
N ALA A 2 35.88 -28.26 -21.10
CA ALA A 2 35.43 -27.94 -19.75
C ALA A 2 34.58 -26.65 -19.70
N ASP A 3 34.57 -25.83 -20.75
CA ASP A 3 33.91 -24.51 -20.72
C ASP A 3 32.48 -24.48 -21.26
N ALA A 4 31.96 -25.60 -21.77
CA ALA A 4 30.59 -25.67 -22.29
C ALA A 4 29.55 -26.08 -21.24
N LEU A 5 29.97 -26.58 -20.07
CA LEU A 5 29.05 -27.06 -19.03
C LEU A 5 28.65 -25.98 -18.01
N ALA A 6 29.45 -24.92 -17.86
CA ALA A 6 29.15 -23.83 -16.93
C ALA A 6 28.08 -22.84 -17.46
N LEU A 7 27.89 -22.79 -18.78
CA LEU A 7 26.90 -21.94 -19.44
C LEU A 7 25.50 -22.59 -19.56
N LEU A 8 25.39 -23.90 -19.26
CA LEU A 8 24.15 -24.67 -19.34
C LEU A 8 23.46 -24.89 -17.99
N LEU A 9 24.04 -24.38 -16.89
CA LEU A 9 23.46 -24.45 -15.53
C LEU A 9 22.80 -23.15 -15.07
N LEU A 10 22.69 -22.14 -15.95
CA LEU A 10 22.00 -20.88 -15.69
C LEU A 10 20.57 -20.83 -16.28
N SER A 11 20.02 -21.97 -16.74
CA SER A 11 18.78 -21.96 -17.54
C SER A 11 17.51 -22.46 -16.82
N GLN A 12 17.45 -22.50 -15.49
CA GLN A 12 16.19 -22.78 -14.77
C GLN A 12 16.08 -21.95 -13.48
N ALA A 13 15.96 -20.64 -13.64
CA ALA A 13 15.18 -19.81 -12.73
C ALA A 13 14.10 -19.15 -13.58
N SER A 14 12.86 -19.56 -13.38
CA SER A 14 11.69 -18.87 -13.91
C SER A 14 11.68 -17.45 -13.33
N VAL A 15 12.22 -16.49 -14.09
CA VAL A 15 12.14 -15.06 -13.76
C VAL A 15 10.72 -14.59 -14.05
N ALA A 16 9.80 -14.95 -13.15
CA ALA A 16 8.57 -14.21 -12.99
C ALA A 16 8.91 -12.90 -12.26
N GLY A 17 9.06 -11.82 -13.02
CA GLY A 17 8.78 -10.46 -12.53
C GLY A 17 9.75 -9.85 -11.51
N ALA A 18 11.05 -9.78 -11.81
CA ALA A 18 11.98 -8.94 -11.04
C ALA A 18 11.85 -7.44 -11.42
N LEU A 19 10.66 -6.85 -11.26
CA LEU A 19 10.56 -5.38 -11.25
C LEU A 19 11.21 -4.90 -9.96
N ALA A 20 12.38 -4.27 -10.07
CA ALA A 20 13.10 -3.74 -8.91
C ALA A 20 12.19 -2.81 -8.09
N VAL A 21 12.22 -2.94 -6.76
CA VAL A 21 11.50 -2.01 -5.89
C VAL A 21 12.02 -0.61 -6.08
N ARG A 22 11.09 0.36 -6.08
CA ARG A 22 11.41 1.79 -6.08
C ARG A 22 12.46 2.09 -5.01
N PRO A 23 13.55 2.80 -5.33
CA PRO A 23 14.51 3.25 -4.32
C PRO A 23 13.86 4.14 -3.27
N LYS A 24 14.16 3.90 -1.99
CA LYS A 24 13.66 4.74 -0.90
C LYS A 24 14.28 6.12 -0.97
N LEU A 25 13.47 7.17 -0.88
CA LEU A 25 13.97 8.53 -0.88
C LEU A 25 14.82 8.83 0.35
N SER A 26 15.92 9.57 0.14
CA SER A 26 16.77 10.08 1.21
C SER A 26 16.37 11.49 1.66
N ARG A 27 15.60 12.22 0.84
CA ARG A 27 15.18 13.61 1.06
C ARG A 27 13.76 13.85 0.57
N ALA A 28 13.11 14.88 1.10
CA ALA A 28 11.78 15.27 0.65
C ALA A 28 11.82 15.79 -0.80
N ARG A 29 10.78 15.46 -1.57
CA ARG A 29 10.55 16.10 -2.87
C ARG A 29 9.83 17.44 -2.69
N ALA A 30 9.98 18.32 -3.66
CA ALA A 30 9.15 19.52 -3.74
C ALA A 30 7.70 19.18 -4.15
N GLY A 31 6.77 20.11 -3.91
CA GLY A 31 5.35 19.97 -4.28
C GLY A 31 4.48 19.36 -3.20
N GLY A 32 3.43 18.64 -3.59
CA GLY A 32 2.38 18.10 -2.72
C GLY A 32 1.35 19.16 -2.31
N SER A 33 0.61 18.90 -1.23
CA SER A 33 -0.51 19.73 -0.78
C SER A 33 -1.64 19.80 -1.82
N HIS A 34 -1.79 18.77 -2.63
CA HIS A 34 -2.92 18.63 -3.53
C HIS A 34 -4.18 18.36 -2.70
N PRO A 35 -5.36 18.90 -3.08
CA PRO A 35 -6.60 18.52 -2.44
C PRO A 35 -6.94 17.05 -2.71
N PRO A 36 -7.71 16.39 -1.84
CA PRO A 36 -8.20 15.03 -2.11
C PRO A 36 -9.02 15.03 -3.41
N PRO A 37 -8.90 13.99 -4.24
CA PRO A 37 -9.69 13.88 -5.46
C PRO A 37 -11.18 13.71 -5.12
N VAL A 38 -12.02 14.16 -6.05
CA VAL A 38 -13.47 13.94 -5.95
C VAL A 38 -13.75 12.44 -6.08
N ARG A 39 -14.63 11.94 -5.22
CA ARG A 39 -15.05 10.54 -5.23
C ARG A 39 -15.67 10.17 -6.59
N GLN A 40 -15.27 9.03 -7.14
CA GLN A 40 -15.80 8.49 -8.39
C GLN A 40 -16.35 7.08 -8.18
N PRO A 41 -17.40 6.67 -8.92
CA PRO A 41 -17.88 5.30 -8.88
C PRO A 41 -16.77 4.33 -9.36
N PRO A 42 -16.66 3.13 -8.76
CA PRO A 42 -15.63 2.18 -9.15
C PRO A 42 -15.89 1.67 -10.58
N PRO A 43 -14.83 1.51 -11.41
CA PRO A 43 -14.98 0.86 -12.69
C PRO A 43 -15.34 -0.63 -12.51
N PRO A 44 -15.95 -1.28 -13.52
CA PRO A 44 -16.16 -2.72 -13.51
C PRO A 44 -14.84 -3.46 -13.32
N ALA A 45 -14.84 -4.55 -12.56
CA ALA A 45 -13.68 -5.40 -12.36
C ALA A 45 -14.09 -6.88 -12.30
N THR A 46 -13.24 -7.74 -12.84
CA THR A 46 -13.36 -9.19 -12.77
C THR A 46 -12.58 -9.76 -11.58
N HIS A 47 -12.79 -11.04 -11.27
CA HIS A 47 -12.07 -11.70 -10.17
C HIS A 47 -10.54 -11.78 -10.36
N ARG A 48 -10.06 -11.67 -11.60
CA ARG A 48 -8.61 -11.69 -11.93
C ARG A 48 -8.00 -10.30 -12.07
N ASP A 49 -8.82 -9.27 -11.98
CA ASP A 49 -8.37 -7.89 -12.14
C ASP A 49 -7.64 -7.43 -10.87
N VAL A 50 -6.50 -6.79 -11.08
CA VAL A 50 -5.78 -6.08 -10.03
C VAL A 50 -6.46 -4.73 -9.82
N VAL A 51 -7.00 -4.53 -8.62
CA VAL A 51 -7.74 -3.31 -8.29
C VAL A 51 -7.03 -2.56 -7.17
N VAL A 52 -6.71 -1.29 -7.42
CA VAL A 52 -6.14 -0.38 -6.42
C VAL A 52 -7.22 0.58 -5.94
N ARG A 53 -7.38 0.73 -4.62
CA ARG A 53 -8.36 1.65 -4.02
C ARG A 53 -7.66 2.73 -3.24
N LEU A 54 -8.14 3.96 -3.39
CA LEU A 54 -7.64 5.16 -2.72
C LEU A 54 -8.64 5.66 -1.69
N TYR A 55 -8.18 5.85 -0.46
CA TYR A 55 -8.94 6.37 0.66
C TYR A 55 -8.30 7.66 1.16
N ASP A 56 -9.10 8.52 1.77
CA ASP A 56 -8.60 9.57 2.67
C ASP A 56 -8.83 9.09 4.10
N ILE A 57 -7.75 8.86 4.84
CA ILE A 57 -7.82 8.45 6.26
C ILE A 57 -7.57 9.63 7.21
N SER A 58 -7.65 10.85 6.69
CA SER A 58 -7.43 12.04 7.49
C SER A 58 -8.66 12.44 8.32
N THR A 59 -8.41 13.35 9.26
CA THR A 59 -9.46 14.12 9.93
C THR A 59 -9.06 15.60 9.91
N PRO A 60 -10.01 16.55 10.03
CA PRO A 60 -9.68 17.98 10.08
C PRO A 60 -8.64 18.30 11.16
N ALA A 61 -8.75 17.65 12.34
CA ALA A 61 -7.81 17.81 13.44
C ALA A 61 -6.40 17.28 13.10
N LEU A 62 -6.31 16.13 12.41
CA LEU A 62 -5.03 15.57 11.96
C LEU A 62 -4.37 16.50 10.94
N CYS A 63 -5.10 16.92 9.92
CA CYS A 63 -4.62 17.83 8.88
C CYS A 63 -4.12 19.16 9.47
N GLN A 64 -4.88 19.77 10.38
CA GLN A 64 -4.48 21.00 11.07
C GLN A 64 -3.21 20.80 11.91
N THR A 65 -3.15 19.72 12.70
CA THR A 65 -2.01 19.43 13.56
C THR A 65 -0.74 19.18 12.75
N LEU A 66 -0.82 18.35 11.71
CA LEU A 66 0.30 18.11 10.80
C LEU A 66 0.72 19.39 10.11
N SER A 67 -0.24 20.23 9.69
CA SER A 67 0.10 21.48 9.01
C SER A 67 0.94 22.42 9.87
N LEU A 68 0.59 22.52 11.15
CA LEU A 68 1.33 23.33 12.13
C LEU A 68 2.73 22.77 12.41
N ILE A 69 2.84 21.47 12.66
CA ILE A 69 4.13 20.82 12.98
C ILE A 69 5.07 20.86 11.78
N LEU A 70 4.53 20.67 10.57
CA LEU A 70 5.31 20.57 9.35
C LEU A 70 5.60 21.93 8.71
N ASN A 71 4.97 23.01 9.19
CA ASN A 71 4.97 24.33 8.56
C ASN A 71 4.63 24.25 7.05
N LYS A 72 3.66 23.40 6.73
CA LYS A 72 3.25 23.07 5.36
C LYS A 72 1.76 22.76 5.37
N GLU A 73 1.01 23.22 4.39
CA GLU A 73 -0.41 22.86 4.28
C GLU A 73 -0.58 21.36 4.00
N VAL A 74 -1.29 20.66 4.89
CA VAL A 74 -1.68 19.26 4.74
C VAL A 74 -3.19 19.20 4.65
N LEU A 75 -3.70 18.82 3.48
CA LEU A 75 -5.14 18.84 3.19
C LEU A 75 -5.83 17.51 3.46
N TRP A 76 -5.10 16.40 3.33
CA TRP A 76 -5.61 15.04 3.43
C TRP A 76 -4.49 14.05 3.66
N PHE A 77 -4.83 12.78 3.88
CA PHE A 77 -3.86 11.73 4.13
C PHE A 77 -4.22 10.46 3.33
N PRO A 78 -3.64 10.26 2.14
CA PRO A 78 -4.03 9.17 1.27
C PRO A 78 -3.55 7.81 1.81
N LYS A 79 -4.42 6.80 1.71
CA LYS A 79 -4.09 5.38 1.93
C LYS A 79 -4.53 4.55 0.71
N LEU A 80 -3.64 3.67 0.26
CA LEU A 80 -3.91 2.71 -0.79
C LEU A 80 -4.08 1.28 -0.26
N THR A 81 -4.89 0.51 -0.98
CA THR A 81 -4.92 -0.96 -0.91
C THR A 81 -4.90 -1.55 -2.31
N VAL A 82 -4.35 -2.76 -2.44
CA VAL A 82 -4.39 -3.56 -3.68
C VAL A 82 -5.20 -4.81 -3.43
N SER A 83 -6.05 -5.21 -4.38
CA SER A 83 -6.81 -6.45 -4.29
C SER A 83 -6.79 -7.25 -5.59
N LEU A 84 -6.87 -8.57 -5.46
CA LEU A 84 -7.05 -9.53 -6.55
C LEU A 84 -7.79 -10.76 -6.00
N GLY A 85 -8.82 -11.25 -6.69
CA GLY A 85 -9.47 -12.53 -6.36
C GLY A 85 -10.03 -12.59 -4.93
N GLY A 86 -10.70 -11.52 -4.48
CA GLY A 86 -11.27 -11.42 -3.13
C GLY A 86 -10.24 -11.18 -2.02
N ARG A 87 -8.94 -11.22 -2.32
CA ARG A 87 -7.87 -10.92 -1.37
C ARG A 87 -7.49 -9.44 -1.49
N THR A 88 -7.26 -8.78 -0.37
CA THR A 88 -6.79 -7.38 -0.32
C THR A 88 -5.56 -7.30 0.57
N TRP A 89 -4.60 -6.46 0.19
CA TRP A 89 -3.34 -6.26 0.90
C TRP A 89 -3.04 -4.78 1.12
N SER A 90 -2.30 -4.51 2.19
CA SER A 90 -1.70 -3.21 2.49
C SER A 90 -0.39 -3.42 3.25
N TYR A 91 0.34 -2.33 3.49
CA TYR A 91 1.58 -2.34 4.25
C TYR A 91 1.56 -1.28 5.34
N ASP A 92 1.35 -1.72 6.57
CA ASP A 92 1.28 -0.88 7.77
C ASP A 92 2.34 -1.35 8.78
N GLY A 93 3.58 -1.54 8.29
CA GLY A 93 4.72 -2.06 9.02
C GLY A 93 5.07 -3.51 8.65
N GLU A 94 4.07 -4.32 8.30
CA GLU A 94 4.26 -5.63 7.69
C GLU A 94 3.34 -5.77 6.49
N VAL A 95 3.72 -6.62 5.54
CA VAL A 95 2.84 -7.02 4.44
C VAL A 95 1.76 -7.90 5.02
N GLU A 96 0.52 -7.40 5.06
CA GLU A 96 -0.59 -8.11 5.68
C GLU A 96 -1.80 -8.15 4.74
N ARG A 97 -2.57 -9.24 4.84
CA ARG A 97 -3.93 -9.29 4.29
C ARG A 97 -4.82 -8.34 5.08
N THR A 98 -5.75 -7.72 4.38
CA THR A 98 -6.80 -6.89 4.96
C THR A 98 -8.12 -7.17 4.24
N VAL A 99 -9.20 -6.57 4.73
CA VAL A 99 -10.52 -6.61 4.10
C VAL A 99 -10.99 -5.19 3.88
N GLN A 100 -11.71 -4.99 2.78
CA GLN A 100 -12.14 -3.67 2.33
C GLN A 100 -12.97 -2.94 3.39
N ALA A 101 -13.89 -3.64 4.06
CA ALA A 101 -14.78 -3.06 5.06
C ALA A 101 -14.05 -2.42 6.24
N ILE A 102 -12.93 -3.01 6.71
CA ILE A 102 -12.14 -2.45 7.81
C ILE A 102 -11.47 -1.15 7.40
N VAL A 103 -10.94 -1.10 6.18
CA VAL A 103 -10.29 0.10 5.63
C VAL A 103 -11.32 1.21 5.43
N GLU A 104 -12.51 0.88 4.92
CA GLU A 104 -13.60 1.82 4.76
C GLU A 104 -14.08 2.40 6.09
N ASN A 105 -14.21 1.56 7.12
CA ASN A 105 -14.55 2.01 8.46
C ASN A 105 -13.48 2.95 9.03
N ALA A 106 -12.20 2.61 8.86
CA ALA A 106 -11.09 3.46 9.28
C ALA A 106 -11.00 4.79 8.51
N ALA A 107 -11.36 4.80 7.23
CA ALA A 107 -11.42 5.99 6.38
C ALA A 107 -12.70 6.80 6.54
N GLY A 108 -13.69 6.29 7.29
CA GLY A 108 -15.01 6.93 7.44
C GLY A 108 -15.88 6.86 6.19
N GLY A 109 -15.60 5.95 5.25
CA GLY A 109 -16.41 5.74 4.05
C GLY A 109 -15.74 4.92 2.94
N PRO A 110 -16.41 4.77 1.78
CA PRO A 110 -15.87 4.03 0.65
C PRO A 110 -14.59 4.68 0.08
N PRO A 111 -13.89 4.05 -0.87
CA PRO A 111 -12.79 4.68 -1.61
C PRO A 111 -13.22 6.00 -2.28
N LEU A 112 -12.31 6.96 -2.35
CA LEU A 112 -12.41 8.13 -3.23
C LEU A 112 -12.29 7.69 -4.69
N LEU A 113 -11.23 6.96 -5.03
CA LEU A 113 -11.00 6.46 -6.39
C LEU A 113 -10.74 4.96 -6.34
N THR A 114 -11.12 4.27 -7.42
CA THR A 114 -10.79 2.87 -7.66
C THR A 114 -10.20 2.74 -9.04
N PHE A 115 -9.01 2.15 -9.13
CA PHE A 115 -8.30 1.89 -10.38
C PHE A 115 -8.36 0.40 -10.66
N ASN A 116 -9.02 0.01 -11.76
CA ASN A 116 -8.87 -1.34 -12.31
C ASN A 116 -7.69 -1.32 -13.28
N LEU A 117 -6.65 -2.10 -12.96
CA LEU A 117 -5.40 -2.16 -13.71
C LEU A 117 -5.34 -3.32 -14.71
N GLY A 118 -6.44 -4.05 -14.86
CA GLY A 118 -6.54 -5.23 -15.71
C GLY A 118 -6.09 -6.51 -15.02
N GLN A 119 -6.05 -7.60 -15.79
CA GLN A 119 -5.84 -8.94 -15.27
C GLN A 119 -4.40 -9.22 -14.91
N SER A 120 -4.21 -9.93 -13.80
CA SER A 120 -2.93 -10.59 -13.50
C SER A 120 -2.85 -11.96 -14.14
N ASN A 121 -1.67 -12.31 -14.67
CA ASN A 121 -1.36 -13.66 -15.12
C ASN A 121 -0.84 -14.57 -13.99
N MET A 122 -0.57 -14.02 -12.80
CA MET A 122 -0.02 -14.78 -11.67
C MET A 122 -1.11 -15.62 -10.99
N ASN A 123 -0.83 -16.89 -10.74
CA ASN A 123 -1.70 -17.75 -9.94
C ASN A 123 -1.57 -17.42 -8.44
N ASP A 124 -2.42 -18.03 -7.61
CA ASP A 124 -2.47 -17.69 -6.19
C ASP A 124 -1.17 -18.00 -5.43
N HIS A 125 -0.47 -19.07 -5.81
CA HIS A 125 0.82 -19.45 -5.24
C HIS A 125 1.91 -18.44 -5.59
N GLU A 126 2.01 -18.05 -6.86
CA GLU A 126 2.96 -17.02 -7.31
C GLU A 126 2.72 -15.68 -6.60
N ILE A 127 1.46 -15.33 -6.34
CA ILE A 127 1.08 -14.13 -5.60
C ILE A 127 1.54 -14.22 -4.13
N ASP A 128 1.32 -15.36 -3.49
CA ASP A 128 1.74 -15.56 -2.09
C ASP A 128 3.28 -15.54 -1.98
N GLU A 129 4.01 -16.18 -2.91
CA GLU A 129 5.48 -16.12 -2.98
C GLU A 129 6.00 -14.69 -3.19
N LEU A 130 5.35 -13.92 -4.07
CA LEU A 130 5.69 -12.52 -4.29
C LEU A 130 5.52 -11.68 -3.00
N LEU A 131 4.40 -11.84 -2.31
CA LEU A 131 4.12 -11.09 -1.08
C LEU A 131 5.11 -11.46 0.04
N THR A 132 5.43 -12.74 0.20
CA THR A 132 6.47 -13.20 1.12
C THR A 132 7.81 -12.58 0.78
N SER A 133 8.24 -12.65 -0.48
CA SER A 133 9.50 -12.04 -0.92
C SER A 133 9.54 -10.54 -0.65
N MET A 134 8.47 -9.81 -0.95
CA MET A 134 8.38 -8.37 -0.68
C MET A 134 8.48 -8.08 0.83
N GLY A 135 7.80 -8.86 1.68
CA GLY A 135 7.82 -8.69 3.13
C GLY A 135 9.18 -9.01 3.77
N GLU A 136 9.95 -9.92 3.18
CA GLU A 136 11.27 -10.32 3.67
C GLU A 136 12.42 -9.39 3.23
N THR A 137 12.22 -8.63 2.16
CA THR A 137 13.30 -7.85 1.52
C THR A 137 13.02 -6.35 1.49
N ASP A 138 11.93 -5.96 0.84
CA ASP A 138 11.66 -4.58 0.45
C ASP A 138 10.77 -3.83 1.45
N TYR A 139 9.86 -4.58 2.10
CA TYR A 139 8.77 -4.10 2.94
C TYR A 139 8.79 -4.78 4.31
N THR A 140 9.97 -4.85 4.92
CA THR A 140 10.15 -5.32 6.31
C THR A 140 9.67 -4.26 7.32
N PRO A 141 9.44 -4.61 8.60
CA PRO A 141 9.14 -3.64 9.66
C PRO A 141 10.16 -2.50 9.79
N GLU A 142 11.44 -2.80 9.58
CA GLU A 142 12.53 -1.85 9.67
C GLU A 142 12.53 -0.87 8.48
N GLN A 143 11.99 -1.29 7.34
CA GLN A 143 11.90 -0.44 6.15
C GLN A 143 10.76 0.57 6.24
N TYR A 144 9.77 0.36 7.13
CA TYR A 144 8.62 1.26 7.23
C TYR A 144 9.07 2.69 7.54
N ASP A 145 8.59 3.62 6.73
CA ASP A 145 8.85 5.05 6.88
C ASP A 145 7.61 5.79 6.40
N PHE A 146 6.98 6.47 7.35
CA PHE A 146 5.76 7.24 7.11
C PHE A 146 5.81 8.13 5.86
N PHE A 147 6.99 8.68 5.55
CA PHE A 147 7.18 9.58 4.41
C PHE A 147 7.60 8.87 3.12
N TYR A 148 8.52 7.91 3.22
CA TYR A 148 9.26 7.39 2.04
C TYR A 148 9.13 5.89 1.78
N ARG A 149 8.40 5.16 2.62
CA ARG A 149 8.12 3.72 2.46
C ARG A 149 6.94 3.34 3.33
N ASN A 150 5.74 3.56 2.83
CA ASN A 150 4.47 3.31 3.52
C ASN A 150 3.53 2.49 2.63
N CYS A 151 2.28 2.30 3.06
CA CYS A 151 1.26 1.56 2.33
C CYS A 151 1.11 2.00 0.87
N ASN A 152 1.26 3.29 0.56
CA ASN A 152 1.08 3.80 -0.79
C ASN A 152 2.19 3.32 -1.73
N HIS A 153 3.44 3.31 -1.24
CA HIS A 153 4.60 2.82 -1.99
C HIS A 153 4.47 1.32 -2.24
N PHE A 154 4.07 0.57 -1.22
CA PHE A 154 3.80 -0.87 -1.33
C PHE A 154 2.74 -1.18 -2.38
N CYS A 155 1.63 -0.45 -2.36
CA CYS A 155 0.54 -0.67 -3.31
C CYS A 155 0.97 -0.34 -4.75
N ASP A 156 1.75 0.72 -4.95
CA ASP A 156 2.34 1.06 -6.25
C ASP A 156 3.22 -0.10 -6.76
N ASP A 157 4.20 -0.53 -5.96
CA ASP A 157 5.13 -1.61 -6.34
C ASP A 157 4.41 -2.96 -6.56
N LEU A 158 3.52 -3.35 -5.64
CA LEU A 158 2.77 -4.61 -5.74
C LEU A 158 1.89 -4.62 -7.00
N SER A 159 1.18 -3.52 -7.27
CA SER A 159 0.28 -3.45 -8.43
C SER A 159 1.04 -3.61 -9.76
N GLN A 160 2.24 -3.03 -9.85
CA GLN A 160 3.12 -3.18 -11.01
C GLN A 160 3.61 -4.63 -11.17
N ARG A 161 3.98 -5.29 -10.06
CA ARG A 161 4.42 -6.68 -10.10
C ARG A 161 3.30 -7.66 -10.48
N LEU A 162 2.08 -7.41 -9.99
CA LEU A 162 0.91 -8.25 -10.32
C LEU A 162 0.44 -8.10 -11.77
N THR A 163 0.56 -6.91 -12.36
CA THR A 163 0.08 -6.62 -13.73
C THR A 163 1.19 -6.66 -14.80
N GLY A 164 2.46 -6.64 -14.38
CA GLY A 164 3.60 -6.41 -15.26
C GLY A 164 3.72 -4.95 -15.72
N GLU A 165 4.67 -4.66 -16.61
CA GLU A 165 4.85 -3.31 -17.19
C GLU A 165 3.70 -2.88 -18.12
N MET A 166 2.72 -3.77 -18.38
CA MET A 166 1.67 -3.58 -19.38
C MET A 166 0.44 -2.82 -18.89
N ALA A 167 0.28 -2.57 -17.59
CA ALA A 167 -0.81 -1.76 -17.10
C ALA A 167 -0.45 -0.26 -17.19
N SER A 168 -1.14 0.45 -18.08
CA SER A 168 -1.25 1.91 -17.98
C SER A 168 -2.12 2.26 -16.77
N VAL A 169 -1.57 2.09 -15.56
CA VAL A 169 -2.00 2.89 -14.42
C VAL A 169 -1.96 4.36 -14.89
N PRO A 170 -2.82 5.26 -14.40
CA PRO A 170 -2.43 6.66 -14.36
C PRO A 170 -1.24 6.80 -13.39
N ARG A 171 -0.07 6.25 -13.76
CA ARG A 171 1.17 6.25 -12.97
C ARG A 171 1.51 7.68 -12.60
N ASP A 172 1.32 8.60 -13.54
CA ASP A 172 1.45 10.03 -13.31
C ASP A 172 0.52 10.53 -12.21
N PHE A 173 -0.70 10.00 -12.10
CA PHE A 173 -1.59 10.35 -10.99
C PHE A 173 -1.05 9.83 -9.66
N MET A 174 -0.69 8.55 -9.59
CA MET A 174 -0.13 7.93 -8.37
C MET A 174 1.14 8.65 -7.91
N GLU A 175 2.05 8.90 -8.85
CA GLU A 175 3.33 9.55 -8.62
C GLU A 175 3.17 11.01 -8.18
N ASN A 176 2.31 11.78 -8.88
CA ASN A 176 2.22 13.22 -8.68
C ASN A 176 1.19 13.65 -7.65
N ASN A 177 0.21 12.80 -7.30
CA ASN A 177 -0.88 13.17 -6.41
C ASN A 177 -0.98 12.30 -5.15
N ILE A 178 -0.38 11.11 -5.13
CA ILE A 178 -0.51 10.18 -3.98
C ILE A 178 0.82 10.03 -3.25
N LEU A 179 1.85 9.51 -3.93
CA LEU A 179 3.18 9.36 -3.35
C LEU A 179 3.79 10.72 -3.00
N ALA A 180 3.54 11.71 -3.88
CA ALA A 180 3.86 13.11 -3.68
C ALA A 180 3.47 13.67 -2.32
N GLU A 181 2.28 13.33 -1.85
CA GLU A 181 1.75 13.89 -0.61
C GLU A 181 2.62 13.47 0.56
N SER A 182 2.88 12.17 0.73
CA SER A 182 3.74 11.68 1.81
C SER A 182 5.21 12.08 1.66
N GLU A 183 5.76 12.01 0.44
CA GLU A 183 7.18 12.25 0.16
C GLU A 183 7.57 13.74 0.27
N SER A 184 6.59 14.63 0.16
CA SER A 184 6.83 16.08 0.23
C SER A 184 6.52 16.68 1.61
N LEU A 185 5.98 15.93 2.58
CA LEU A 185 5.54 16.48 3.88
C LEU A 185 6.62 17.29 4.61
N LEU A 186 7.88 16.89 4.46
CA LEU A 186 9.02 17.55 5.10
C LEU A 186 9.65 18.67 4.24
N SER A 187 9.09 18.98 3.07
CA SER A 187 9.70 19.87 2.07
C SER A 187 9.84 21.33 2.52
N ALA A 188 9.03 21.77 3.48
CA ALA A 188 9.10 23.12 4.03
C ALA A 188 10.19 23.29 5.10
N MET A 189 10.82 22.19 5.52
CA MET A 189 11.88 22.20 6.53
C MET A 189 13.27 22.23 5.88
N PRO A 190 14.28 22.88 6.51
CA PRO A 190 15.68 22.71 6.16
C PRO A 190 16.12 21.24 6.32
N GLU A 191 17.09 20.80 5.51
CA GLU A 191 17.52 19.38 5.43
C GLU A 191 17.92 18.76 6.78
N VAL A 192 18.60 19.52 7.63
CA VAL A 192 18.96 19.08 8.99
C VAL A 192 17.71 18.79 9.81
N GLN A 193 16.70 19.68 9.74
CA GLN A 193 15.44 19.50 10.42
C GLN A 193 14.63 18.35 9.83
N GLN A 194 14.63 18.14 8.50
CA GLN A 194 14.01 16.96 7.89
C GLN A 194 14.59 15.66 8.46
N THR A 195 15.92 15.59 8.59
CA THR A 195 16.62 14.42 9.12
C THR A 195 16.25 14.15 10.58
N LEU A 196 16.24 15.19 11.42
CA LEU A 196 15.86 15.10 12.82
C LEU A 196 14.39 14.68 12.98
N THR A 197 13.48 15.37 12.29
CA THR A 197 12.04 15.06 12.30
C THR A 197 11.81 13.62 11.89
N ARG A 198 12.40 13.16 10.79
CA ARG A 198 12.29 11.75 10.34
C ARG A 198 12.83 10.78 11.38
N GLY A 199 13.93 11.11 12.05
CA GLY A 199 14.48 10.31 13.15
C GLY A 199 13.51 10.13 14.31
N VAL A 200 12.86 11.21 14.75
CA VAL A 200 11.84 11.20 15.81
C VAL A 200 10.59 10.46 15.35
N THR A 201 10.06 10.79 14.17
CA THR A 201 8.88 10.13 13.60
C THR A 201 9.10 8.63 13.46
N ARG A 202 10.32 8.17 13.11
CA ARG A 202 10.64 6.73 13.05
C ARG A 202 10.58 6.01 14.40
N GLN A 203 10.77 6.70 15.53
CA GLN A 203 10.57 6.09 16.84
C GLN A 203 9.09 6.09 17.22
N VAL A 204 8.40 7.21 17.00
CA VAL A 204 6.97 7.35 17.28
C VAL A 204 6.15 6.38 16.43
N GLN A 205 6.48 6.21 15.15
CA GLN A 205 5.76 5.32 14.24
C GLN A 205 5.79 3.87 14.73
N LYS A 206 6.86 3.40 15.40
CA LYS A 206 6.91 2.02 15.90
C LYS A 206 5.81 1.75 16.92
N VAL A 207 5.57 2.73 17.80
CA VAL A 207 4.50 2.67 18.79
C VAL A 207 3.13 2.74 18.12
N ILE A 208 2.96 3.68 17.19
CA ILE A 208 1.70 3.86 16.44
C ILE A 208 1.35 2.61 15.64
N VAL A 209 2.30 2.07 14.87
CA VAL A 209 2.15 0.86 14.07
C VAL A 209 1.81 -0.34 14.96
N ALA A 210 2.49 -0.52 16.10
CA ALA A 210 2.16 -1.60 17.02
C ALA A 210 0.71 -1.48 17.56
N ALA A 211 0.26 -0.28 17.90
CA ALA A 211 -1.10 -0.02 18.36
C ALA A 211 -2.13 -0.24 17.25
N TRP A 212 -1.91 0.31 16.05
CA TRP A 212 -2.76 0.12 14.89
C TRP A 212 -2.88 -1.35 14.51
N ARG A 213 -1.77 -2.09 14.43
CA ARG A 213 -1.80 -3.52 14.11
C ARG A 213 -2.58 -4.33 15.14
N LYS A 214 -2.47 -4.00 16.44
CA LYS A 214 -3.29 -4.64 17.47
C LYS A 214 -4.78 -4.40 17.23
N GLN A 215 -5.16 -3.16 16.92
CA GLN A 215 -6.55 -2.81 16.60
C GLN A 215 -7.02 -3.48 15.31
N TRP A 216 -6.16 -3.57 14.30
CA TRP A 216 -6.46 -4.14 13.00
C TRP A 216 -6.71 -5.64 13.08
N LYS A 217 -5.84 -6.37 13.80
CA LYS A 217 -6.01 -7.81 14.05
C LYS A 217 -7.30 -8.11 14.79
N ARG A 218 -7.67 -7.24 15.75
CA ARG A 218 -8.95 -7.34 16.44
C ARG A 218 -10.13 -7.13 15.49
N ALA A 219 -10.10 -6.09 14.67
CA ALA A 219 -11.15 -5.82 13.69
C ALA A 219 -11.28 -6.94 12.64
N LEU A 220 -10.17 -7.56 12.23
CA LEU A 220 -10.17 -8.72 11.33
C LEU A 220 -10.83 -9.93 11.99
N ALA A 221 -10.46 -10.26 13.23
CA ALA A 221 -11.09 -11.36 13.96
C ALA A 221 -12.60 -11.13 14.15
N GLU A 222 -13.02 -9.92 14.52
CA GLU A 222 -14.43 -9.54 14.66
C GLU A 222 -15.19 -9.66 13.32
N TYR A 223 -14.56 -9.30 12.20
CA TYR A 223 -15.15 -9.44 10.86
C TYR A 223 -15.30 -10.91 10.44
N GLU A 224 -14.28 -11.74 10.68
CA GLU A 224 -14.30 -13.17 10.38
C GLU A 224 -15.38 -13.89 11.20
N GLU A 225 -15.50 -13.59 12.50
CA GLU A 225 -16.56 -14.12 13.36
C GLU A 225 -17.97 -13.77 12.83
N GLN A 226 -18.18 -12.53 12.38
CA GLN A 226 -19.46 -12.09 11.81
C GLN A 226 -19.81 -12.86 10.53
N GLN A 227 -18.83 -13.04 9.63
CA GLN A 227 -19.03 -13.80 8.39
C GLN A 227 -19.32 -15.28 8.65
N GLU A 228 -18.70 -15.89 9.67
CA GLU A 228 -19.01 -17.27 10.07
C GLU A 228 -20.43 -17.44 10.62
N VAL A 229 -20.94 -16.46 11.37
CA VAL A 229 -22.30 -16.47 11.91
C VAL A 229 -23.31 -16.32 10.77
N GLU A 230 -23.11 -15.34 9.88
CA GLU A 230 -23.97 -15.14 8.69
C GLU A 230 -23.95 -16.36 7.77
N GLY A 231 -22.79 -16.99 7.56
CA GLY A 231 -22.66 -18.21 6.76
C GLY A 231 -23.39 -19.43 7.35
N LYS A 232 -23.58 -19.48 8.68
CA LYS A 232 -24.33 -20.54 9.36
C LYS A 232 -25.85 -20.32 9.32
N GLU A 233 -26.33 -19.07 9.31
CA GLU A 233 -27.76 -18.76 9.21
C GLU A 233 -28.35 -19.00 7.81
N VAL A 234 -27.52 -19.08 6.75
CA VAL A 234 -27.97 -19.27 5.36
C VAL A 234 -28.03 -20.75 4.95
N ALA A 235 -27.64 -21.69 5.82
CA ALA A 235 -27.81 -23.13 5.54
C ALA A 235 -29.31 -23.49 5.55
N PRO A 236 -29.90 -23.94 4.42
CA PRO A 236 -31.31 -24.28 4.39
C PRO A 236 -31.56 -25.50 5.27
N THR A 237 -32.48 -25.36 6.22
CA THR A 237 -33.09 -26.47 6.95
C THR A 237 -33.67 -27.46 5.93
N PRO A 238 -33.37 -28.77 6.03
CA PRO A 238 -33.82 -29.77 5.05
C PRO A 238 -35.34 -29.90 4.96
#